data_AF-A0A9E3VLB1-F1
#
_entry.id   AF-A0A9E3VLB1-F1
#
_cell.length_a   1.000
_cell.length_b   1.000
_cell.length_c   1.000
_cell.angle_alpha   90.00
_cell.angle_beta   90.00
_cell.angle_gamma   90.00
#
_symmetry.space_group_name_H-M   'P 1'
#
loop_
_entity.id
_entity.type
_entity.pdbx_description
1 polymer ?
#
loop_
_entity_poly.entity_id
_entity_poly.type
_entity_poly.pdbx_seq_one_letter_code
_entity_poly.pdbx_strand_id
1 'polypeptide(L)'
;MLLTVKDLSHELQVNPTTLYAWAKQGKIPCKRLHKLVRFERAEIDTWLASCPTGLTPPLPDLRPDASRTDVDALIASAKREVYTSRHGETRPKSGLIRKGEQDGAV
;
A
#
# COMPACT_ATOMS: atom_id res chain seq x y z
N MET A 1 19.83 -21.56 26.25
CA MET A 1 19.75 -20.77 27.50
C MET A 1 18.32 -20.27 27.67
N LEU A 2 17.77 -20.36 28.89
CA LEU A 2 16.37 -20.04 29.19
C LEU A 2 16.26 -18.63 29.80
N LEU A 3 15.51 -17.73 29.14
CA LEU A 3 15.35 -16.33 29.50
C LEU A 3 14.04 -16.09 30.25
N THR A 4 14.06 -15.13 31.18
CA THR A 4 12.82 -14.60 31.80
C THR A 4 12.19 -13.53 30.92
N VAL A 5 10.94 -13.17 31.22
CA VAL A 5 10.25 -12.04 30.58
C VAL A 5 11.03 -10.74 30.78
N LYS A 6 11.72 -10.55 31.92
CA LYS A 6 12.51 -9.35 32.20
C LYS A 6 13.76 -9.28 31.34
N ASP A 7 14.47 -10.40 31.20
CA ASP A 7 15.68 -10.48 30.38
C ASP A 7 15.34 -10.19 28.92
N LEU A 8 14.29 -10.83 28.41
CA LEU A 8 13.83 -10.63 27.04
C LEU A 8 13.27 -9.22 26.82
N SER A 9 12.59 -8.64 27.82
CA SER A 9 12.14 -7.25 27.78
C SER A 9 13.29 -6.27 27.61
N HIS A 10 14.41 -6.50 28.31
CA HIS A 10 15.61 -5.69 28.17
C HIS A 10 16.29 -5.88 26.80
N GLU A 11 16.38 -7.13 26.30
CA GLU A 11 16.98 -7.41 24.98
C GLU A 11 16.18 -6.81 23.82
N LEU A 12 14.85 -6.96 23.83
CA LEU A 12 13.98 -6.47 22.76
C LEU A 12 13.54 -5.01 22.93
N GLN A 13 13.84 -4.39 24.07
CA GLN A 13 13.32 -3.07 24.47
C GLN A 13 11.78 -2.98 24.40
N VAL A 14 11.10 -4.06 24.76
CA VAL A 14 9.63 -4.15 24.74
C VAL A 14 9.10 -4.25 26.17
N ASN A 15 7.99 -3.58 26.45
CA ASN A 15 7.32 -3.66 27.74
C ASN A 15 6.94 -5.11 28.10
N PRO A 16 7.19 -5.58 29.34
CA PRO A 16 6.86 -6.94 29.78
C PRO A 16 5.38 -7.31 29.56
N THR A 17 4.48 -6.35 29.77
CA THR A 17 3.04 -6.51 29.56
C THR A 17 2.72 -6.89 28.11
N THR A 18 3.40 -6.27 27.15
CA THR A 18 3.25 -6.57 25.72
C THR A 18 3.78 -7.96 25.40
N LEU A 19 4.90 -8.36 26.00
CA LEU A 19 5.43 -9.72 25.85
C LEU A 19 4.46 -10.77 26.40
N TYR A 20 3.83 -10.54 27.54
CA TYR A 20 2.78 -11.42 28.05
C TYR A 20 1.57 -11.50 27.11
N ALA A 21 1.18 -10.37 26.51
CA ALA A 21 0.09 -10.36 25.53
C ALA A 21 0.47 -11.18 24.28
N TRP A 22 1.69 -11.05 23.77
CA TRP A 22 2.17 -11.85 22.63
C TRP A 22 2.28 -13.33 22.96
N ALA A 23 2.73 -13.68 24.17
CA ALA A 23 2.76 -15.06 24.63
C ALA A 23 1.35 -15.66 24.73
N LYS A 24 0.37 -14.88 25.22
CA LYS A 24 -1.05 -15.29 25.26
C LYS A 24 -1.65 -15.44 23.85
N GLN A 25 -1.25 -14.58 22.93
CA GLN A 25 -1.68 -14.60 21.52
C GLN A 25 -0.95 -15.66 20.67
N GLY A 26 0.09 -16.31 21.21
CA GLY A 26 0.90 -17.28 20.45
C GLY A 26 1.78 -16.65 19.36
N LYS A 27 2.07 -15.35 19.44
CA LYS A 27 2.89 -14.63 18.45
C LYS A 27 4.40 -14.80 18.64
N ILE A 28 4.80 -15.09 19.87
CA ILE A 28 6.21 -15.27 20.26
C ILE A 28 6.39 -16.69 20.79
N PRO A 29 7.45 -17.41 20.39
CA PRO A 29 7.70 -18.75 20.90
C PRO A 29 8.04 -18.67 22.40
N CYS A 30 7.27 -19.40 23.20
CA CYS A 30 7.46 -19.45 24.65
C CYS A 30 7.18 -20.84 25.20
N LYS A 31 7.93 -21.22 26.23
CA LYS A 31 7.75 -22.45 26.99
C LYS A 31 6.94 -22.12 28.25
N ARG A 32 5.75 -22.70 28.34
CA ARG A 32 4.89 -22.59 29.53
C ARG A 32 5.29 -23.67 30.53
N LEU A 33 5.94 -23.27 31.61
CA LEU A 33 6.24 -24.13 32.75
C LEU A 33 5.23 -23.81 33.86
N HIS A 34 4.07 -24.47 33.82
CA HIS A 34 2.94 -24.21 34.71
C HIS A 34 2.49 -22.72 34.65
N LYS A 35 2.73 -21.97 35.73
CA LYS A 35 2.41 -20.54 35.85
C LYS A 35 3.51 -19.62 35.31
N LEU A 36 4.69 -20.17 34.98
CA LEU A 36 5.83 -19.41 34.50
C LEU A 36 5.91 -19.46 32.97
N VAL A 37 6.15 -18.30 32.38
CA VAL A 37 6.49 -18.17 30.96
C VAL A 37 8.00 -18.03 30.86
N ARG A 38 8.61 -18.91 30.07
CA ARG A 38 10.05 -18.92 29.80
C ARG A 38 10.29 -18.87 28.31
N PHE A 39 11.41 -18.30 27.91
CA PHE A 39 11.77 -18.16 26.51
C PHE A 39 13.10 -18.84 26.26
N GLU A 40 13.20 -19.53 25.14
CA GLU A 40 14.45 -20.15 24.73
C GLU A 40 15.17 -19.22 23.77
N ARG A 41 16.42 -18.87 24.08
CA ARG A 41 17.17 -17.88 23.29
C ARG A 41 17.25 -18.25 21.80
N ALA A 42 17.54 -19.52 21.51
CA ALA A 42 17.64 -20.02 20.14
C ALA A 42 16.30 -19.91 19.36
N GLU A 43 15.18 -20.16 20.03
CA GLU A 43 13.85 -19.99 19.42
C GLU A 43 13.53 -18.52 19.16
N ILE A 44 13.90 -17.62 20.08
CA ILE A 44 13.72 -16.17 19.90
C ILE A 44 14.60 -15.65 18.77
N ASP A 45 15.87 -16.07 18.69
CA ASP A 45 16.79 -15.64 17.63
C ASP A 45 16.28 -16.12 16.25
N THR A 46 15.77 -17.35 16.16
CA THR A 46 15.17 -17.89 14.94
C THR A 46 13.88 -17.14 14.58
N TRP A 47 13.05 -16.81 15.58
CA TRP A 47 11.84 -16.04 15.39
C TRP A 47 12.13 -14.62 14.90
N LEU A 48 13.12 -13.94 15.48
CA LEU A 48 13.58 -12.63 15.02
C LEU A 48 14.09 -12.68 13.57
N ALA A 49 14.83 -13.72 13.20
CA ALA A 49 15.28 -13.93 11.83
C ALA A 49 14.12 -14.21 10.86
N SER A 50 13.05 -14.84 11.34
CA SER A 50 11.83 -15.10 10.55
C SER A 50 10.94 -13.88 10.39
N CYS A 51 11.05 -12.90 11.30
CA CYS A 51 10.31 -11.66 11.17
C CYS A 51 10.74 -10.97 9.85
N PRO A 52 9.79 -10.52 9.02
CA PRO A 52 10.10 -9.79 7.82
C PRO A 52 10.85 -8.52 8.22
N THR A 53 12.17 -8.56 8.14
CA THR A 53 13.00 -7.38 8.21
C THR A 53 12.55 -6.56 7.02
N GLY A 54 12.02 -5.36 7.25
CA GLY A 54 11.53 -4.47 6.17
C GLY A 54 12.59 -4.15 5.10
N LEU A 55 13.83 -4.62 5.30
CA LEU A 55 14.80 -4.89 4.25
C LEU A 55 14.38 -6.13 3.47
N THR A 56 13.30 -5.99 2.70
CA THR A 56 13.08 -6.80 1.50
C THR A 56 14.43 -6.87 0.77
N PRO A 57 14.99 -8.05 0.47
CA PRO A 57 16.09 -8.11 -0.49
C PRO A 57 15.62 -7.32 -1.72
N PRO A 58 16.45 -6.40 -2.28
CA PRO A 58 16.00 -5.55 -3.37
C PRO A 58 15.32 -6.46 -4.37
N LEU A 59 14.03 -6.19 -4.63
CA LEU A 59 13.24 -7.00 -5.54
C LEU A 59 14.13 -7.30 -6.75
N PRO A 60 14.22 -8.56 -7.23
CA PRO A 60 14.89 -8.80 -8.49
C PRO A 60 14.29 -7.80 -9.47
N ASP A 61 15.15 -6.93 -9.99
CA ASP A 61 14.81 -5.76 -10.78
C ASP A 61 13.88 -6.26 -11.88
N LEU A 62 12.56 -6.13 -11.65
CA LEU A 62 11.55 -6.48 -12.62
C LEU A 62 11.66 -5.37 -13.62
N ARG A 63 12.66 -5.50 -14.51
CA ARG A 63 12.77 -4.71 -15.72
C ARG A 63 11.36 -4.66 -16.28
N PRO A 64 10.77 -3.47 -16.45
CA PRO A 64 9.46 -3.36 -17.04
C PRO A 64 9.52 -4.16 -18.33
N ASP A 65 8.80 -5.28 -18.36
CA ASP A 65 8.74 -6.11 -19.54
C ASP A 65 8.15 -5.23 -20.64
N ALA A 66 8.98 -4.89 -21.62
CA ALA A 66 8.61 -4.11 -22.79
C ALA A 66 7.54 -4.82 -23.64
N SER A 67 7.07 -6.00 -23.22
CA SER A 67 5.95 -6.73 -23.79
C SER A 67 4.56 -6.23 -23.37
N ARG A 68 4.46 -5.28 -22.43
CA ARG A 68 3.16 -4.63 -22.15
C ARG A 68 2.89 -3.60 -23.24
N THR A 69 2.34 -4.12 -24.35
CA THR A 69 1.77 -3.42 -25.49
C THR A 69 1.52 -1.95 -25.19
N ASP A 70 2.28 -1.08 -25.87
CA ASP A 70 2.24 0.37 -25.69
C ASP A 70 0.79 0.86 -25.70
N VAL A 71 0.28 1.15 -24.50
CA VAL A 71 -1.11 1.55 -24.29
C VAL A 71 -1.40 2.81 -25.09
N ASP A 72 -0.40 3.68 -25.26
CA ASP A 72 -0.53 4.88 -26.07
C ASP A 72 -0.71 4.56 -27.55
N ALA A 73 -0.03 3.52 -28.08
CA ALA A 73 -0.26 3.03 -29.43
C ALA A 73 -1.67 2.45 -29.61
N LEU A 74 -2.21 1.76 -28.59
CA LEU A 74 -3.58 1.24 -28.61
C LEU A 74 -4.62 2.38 -28.57
N ILE A 75 -4.37 3.42 -27.76
CA ILE A 75 -5.22 4.61 -27.72
C ILE A 75 -5.18 5.35 -29.06
N ALA A 76 -3.99 5.48 -29.65
CA ALA A 76 -3.80 6.14 -30.94
C ALA A 76 -4.46 5.37 -32.09
N SER A 77 -4.42 4.03 -32.09
CA SER A 77 -5.10 3.21 -33.10
C SER A 77 -6.62 3.34 -32.98
N ALA A 78 -7.17 3.22 -31.77
CA ALA A 78 -8.60 3.38 -31.52
C ALA A 78 -9.12 4.77 -31.91
N LYS A 79 -8.37 5.83 -31.58
CA LYS A 79 -8.70 7.19 -31.99
C LYS A 79 -8.69 7.34 -33.51
N ARG A 80 -7.72 6.76 -34.21
CA ARG A 80 -7.67 6.82 -35.68
C ARG A 80 -8.84 6.11 -36.31
N GLU A 81 -9.19 4.92 -35.83
CA GLU A 81 -10.31 4.14 -36.33
C GLU A 81 -11.63 4.93 -36.24
N VAL A 82 -11.93 5.50 -35.07
CA VAL A 82 -13.14 6.31 -34.84
C VAL A 82 -13.08 7.66 -35.56
N TYR A 83 -11.90 8.29 -35.64
CA TYR A 83 -11.72 9.64 -36.19
C TYR A 83 -11.33 9.66 -37.67
N THR A 84 -11.46 8.54 -38.40
CA THR A 84 -11.29 8.52 -39.85
C THR A 84 -12.46 9.22 -40.57
N SER A 85 -12.34 10.55 -40.63
CA SER A 85 -12.81 11.49 -41.66
C SER A 85 -14.25 11.34 -42.20
N ARG A 86 -15.10 12.28 -41.73
CA ARG A 86 -16.10 13.10 -42.46
C ARG A 86 -17.41 13.21 -41.69
N HIS A 87 -17.45 14.08 -40.68
CA HIS A 87 -18.74 14.67 -40.32
C HIS A 87 -18.58 16.16 -40.04
N GLY A 88 -19.33 16.95 -40.81
CA GLY A 88 -19.12 18.37 -41.01
C GLY A 88 -19.25 19.19 -39.74
N GLU A 89 -18.51 20.29 -39.75
CA GLU A 89 -18.61 21.38 -38.80
C GLU A 89 -20.08 21.74 -38.53
N THR A 90 -20.57 21.45 -37.32
CA THR A 90 -21.75 22.15 -36.79
C THR A 90 -21.24 23.24 -35.87
N ARG A 91 -21.04 24.43 -36.47
CA ARG A 91 -20.85 25.66 -35.69
C ARG A 91 -22.00 25.80 -34.69
N PRO A 92 -21.75 26.17 -33.43
CA PRO A 92 -22.82 26.60 -32.54
C PRO A 92 -23.50 27.82 -33.18
N LYS A 93 -24.83 27.78 -33.32
CA LYS A 93 -25.63 28.93 -33.73
C LYS A 93 -25.37 30.08 -32.75
N SER A 94 -25.07 31.24 -33.32
CA SER A 94 -25.06 32.52 -32.63
C SER A 94 -26.31 32.69 -31.77
N GLY A 95 -26.11 32.89 -30.47
CA GLY A 95 -27.13 33.43 -29.59
C GLY A 95 -27.33 34.91 -29.91
N LEU A 96 -28.11 35.21 -30.95
CA LEU A 96 -28.71 36.54 -31.13
C LEU A 96 -29.85 36.69 -30.11
N ILE A 97 -29.54 37.02 -28.86
CA ILE A 97 -30.52 37.54 -27.91
C ILE A 97 -30.52 39.06 -28.04
N ARG A 98 -31.52 39.59 -28.73
CA ARG A 98 -31.86 41.02 -28.76
C ARG A 98 -32.69 41.38 -27.52
N LYS A 99 -32.33 42.54 -26.97
CA LYS A 99 -33.22 43.56 -26.37
C LYS A 99 -33.80 43.29 -24.97
N GLY A 100 -33.18 43.96 -23.98
CA GLY A 100 -33.83 44.49 -22.79
C GLY A 100 -33.31 45.92 -22.59
N GLU A 101 -34.03 46.88 -23.14
CA GLU A 101 -33.75 48.33 -23.07
C GLU A 101 -34.21 48.87 -21.71
N GLN A 102 -33.31 49.59 -21.04
CA GLN A 102 -33.46 50.77 -20.16
C GLN A 102 -34.73 50.92 -19.29
N ASP A 103 -34.56 51.16 -17.97
CA ASP A 103 -34.82 52.48 -17.35
C ASP A 103 -34.61 52.45 -15.82
N GLY A 104 -34.10 53.57 -15.29
CA GLY A 104 -33.76 53.78 -13.88
C GLY A 104 -34.80 54.57 -13.07
N ALA A 105 -34.50 54.67 -11.77
CA ALA A 105 -34.99 55.61 -10.75
C ALA A 105 -36.49 55.61 -10.37
N VAL A 106 -36.76 55.23 -9.11
CA VAL A 106 -37.59 56.00 -8.15
C VAL A 106 -36.88 55.96 -6.80
#